data_AF-A0A6N6RZE1-F1
#
_entry.id   AF-A0A6N6RZE1-F1
#
_cell.length_a   1.000
_cell.length_b   1.000
_cell.length_c   1.000
_cell.angle_alpha   90.00
_cell.angle_beta   90.00
_cell.angle_gamma   90.00
#
_symmetry.space_group_name_H-M   'P 1'
#
loop_
_entity.id
_entity.type
_entity.pdbx_description
1 polymer ?
#
loop_
_entity_poly.entity_id
_entity_poly.type
_entity_poly.pdbx_seq_one_letter_code
_entity_poly.pdbx_strand_id
1 'polypeptide(L)' 'MLSRRDFMKVSMAVAGAAAVGGTFAGPFVQKSLAKEEIKVGYLKATHHAPLFVALEQGFYKDEGLEVKPVLFS' A
#
# COMPACT_ATOMS: atom_id res chain seq x y z
N MET A 1 -36.93 29.67 -3.78
CA MET A 1 -36.11 30.13 -2.63
C MET A 1 -36.20 29.08 -1.55
N LEU A 2 -35.09 28.44 -1.18
CA LEU A 2 -35.07 27.40 -0.16
C LEU A 2 -35.28 28.04 1.22
N SER A 3 -36.26 27.57 2.00
CA SER A 3 -36.56 28.15 3.31
C SER A 3 -35.52 27.69 4.33
N ARG A 4 -35.16 28.55 5.30
CA ARG A 4 -34.18 28.22 6.36
C ARG A 4 -34.55 26.94 7.12
N ARG A 5 -35.85 26.69 7.26
CA ARG A 5 -36.43 25.46 7.84
C ARG A 5 -36.20 24.21 7.00
N ASP A 6 -36.15 24.34 5.67
CA ASP A 6 -35.90 23.22 4.75
C ASP A 6 -34.42 22.88 4.74
N PHE A 7 -33.55 23.90 4.79
CA PHE A 7 -32.11 23.73 4.95
C PHE A 7 -31.74 22.99 6.25
N MET A 8 -32.39 23.36 7.37
CA MET A 8 -32.12 22.75 8.67
C MET A 8 -32.59 21.28 8.76
N LYS A 9 -33.66 20.93 8.04
CA LYS A 9 -34.14 19.54 7.93
C LYS A 9 -33.20 18.70 7.06
N VAL A 10 -32.70 19.25 5.96
CA VAL A 10 -31.76 18.57 5.07
C VAL A 10 -30.43 18.32 5.78
N SER A 11 -29.90 19.30 6.53
CA SER A 11 -28.64 19.10 7.27
C SER A 11 -28.74 18.02 8.35
N MET A 12 -29.89 17.93 9.05
CA MET A 12 -30.11 16.85 10.02
C MET A 12 -30.28 15.48 9.37
N ALA A 13 -30.93 15.41 8.20
CA ALA A 13 -31.08 14.16 7.47
C ALA A 13 -29.74 13.62 6.94
N VAL A 14 -28.87 14.51 6.43
CA VAL A 14 -27.53 14.13 5.94
C VAL A 14 -26.61 13.70 7.09
N ALA A 15 -26.67 14.38 8.24
CA ALA A 15 -25.90 13.99 9.43
C ALA A 15 -26.36 12.62 9.99
N GLY A 16 -27.67 12.35 9.99
CA GLY A 16 -28.21 11.05 10.40
C GLY A 16 -27.84 9.92 9.42
N ALA A 17 -27.82 10.21 8.11
CA ALA A 17 -27.41 9.24 7.09
C ALA A 17 -25.90 8.92 7.14
N ALA A 18 -25.05 9.86 7.54
CA ALA A 18 -23.61 9.61 7.74
C ALA A 18 -23.35 8.68 8.95
N ALA A 19 -24.15 8.78 10.01
CA ALA A 19 -24.03 7.93 11.20
C ALA A 19 -24.46 6.47 10.94
N VAL A 20 -25.38 6.24 10.00
CA VAL A 20 -25.86 4.88 9.63
C VAL A 20 -25.12 4.32 8.41
N GLY A 21 -24.65 5.17 7.50
CA GLY A 21 -23.85 4.77 6.33
C GLY A 21 -22.38 4.45 6.63
N GLY A 22 -21.87 4.89 7.80
CA GLY A 22 -20.51 4.59 8.25
C GLY A 22 -20.22 3.12 8.54
N THR A 23 -21.25 2.26 8.61
CA THR A 23 -21.08 0.81 8.81
C THR A 23 -20.84 0.04 7.51
N PHE A 24 -21.04 0.66 6.34
CA PHE A 24 -20.65 0.09 5.04
C PHE A 24 -19.26 0.49 4.57
N ALA A 25 -18.56 1.34 5.32
CA ALA A 25 -17.10 1.37 5.30
C ALA A 25 -16.62 0.11 6.03
N GLY A 26 -16.82 -1.04 5.38
CA GLY A 26 -16.10 -2.26 5.76
C GLY A 26 -14.63 -1.90 5.89
N PRO A 27 -13.90 -2.49 6.84
CA PRO A 27 -12.50 -2.19 7.00
C PRO A 27 -11.86 -2.41 5.63
N PHE A 28 -11.44 -1.32 4.98
CA PHE A 28 -10.36 -1.39 4.02
C PHE A 28 -9.19 -1.86 4.88
N VAL A 29 -9.14 -3.18 5.08
CA VAL A 29 -7.96 -3.88 5.54
C VAL A 29 -6.98 -3.50 4.46
N GLN A 30 -6.19 -2.46 4.73
CA GLN A 30 -4.93 -2.27 4.09
C GLN A 30 -4.22 -3.58 4.37
N LYS A 31 -4.31 -4.49 3.41
CA LYS A 31 -3.52 -5.69 3.36
C LYS A 31 -2.11 -5.13 3.32
N SER A 32 -1.48 -5.01 4.50
CA SER A 32 -0.07 -4.69 4.57
C SER A 32 0.54 -5.79 3.72
N LEU A 33 1.06 -5.43 2.54
CA LEU A 33 1.85 -6.34 1.76
C LEU A 33 3.01 -6.69 2.69
N ALA A 34 2.90 -7.84 3.35
CA ALA A 34 3.98 -8.39 4.14
C ALA A 34 5.16 -8.36 3.18
N LYS A 35 6.21 -7.65 3.58
CA LYS A 35 7.35 -7.36 2.72
C LYS A 35 7.94 -8.70 2.31
N GLU A 36 7.58 -9.14 1.11
CA GLU A 36 7.84 -10.50 0.68
C GLU A 36 9.30 -10.55 0.30
N GLU A 37 10.09 -11.35 1.01
CA GLU A 37 11.53 -11.45 0.78
C GLU A 37 11.78 -12.14 -0.56
N ILE A 38 12.11 -11.35 -1.60
CA ILE A 38 12.36 -11.82 -2.95
C ILE A 38 13.75 -12.45 -3.00
N LYS A 39 13.80 -13.77 -3.13
CA LYS A 39 15.04 -14.53 -3.30
C LYS A 39 15.49 -14.49 -4.76
N VAL A 40 16.56 -13.77 -5.06
CA VAL A 40 17.12 -13.72 -6.41
C VAL A 40 18.33 -14.63 -6.48
N GLY A 41 18.24 -15.68 -7.29
CA GLY A 41 19.34 -16.59 -7.50
C GLY A 41 20.41 -16.01 -8.43
N TYR A 42 21.69 -16.16 -8.08
CA TYR A 42 22.81 -15.74 -8.91
C TYR A 42 23.87 -16.84 -9.05
N LEU A 43 24.59 -16.83 -10.17
CA LEU A 43 25.78 -17.65 -10.39
C LEU A 43 27.04 -16.82 -10.15
N LYS A 44 28.19 -17.45 -9.90
CA LYS A 44 29.50 -16.77 -9.77
C LYS A 44 30.00 -16.26 -11.13
N ALA A 45 29.25 -15.36 -11.74
CA ALA A 45 29.56 -14.70 -12.99
C ALA A 45 29.50 -13.18 -12.79
N THR A 46 30.42 -12.48 -13.43
CA THR A 46 30.52 -11.00 -13.37
C THR A 46 29.26 -10.30 -13.89
N HIS A 47 28.47 -10.96 -14.75
CA HIS A 47 27.18 -10.45 -15.24
C HIS A 47 26.13 -10.19 -14.14
N HIS A 48 26.29 -10.78 -12.95
CA HIS A 48 25.42 -10.52 -11.80
C HIS A 48 25.90 -9.37 -10.91
N ALA A 49 27.00 -8.69 -11.25
CA ALA A 49 27.47 -7.52 -10.51
C ALA A 49 26.40 -6.42 -10.31
N PRO A 50 25.52 -6.11 -11.29
CA PRO A 50 24.46 -5.12 -11.09
C PRO A 50 23.50 -5.45 -9.96
N LEU A 51 23.26 -6.74 -9.67
CA LEU A 51 22.41 -7.18 -8.56
C LEU A 51 22.97 -6.71 -7.22
N PHE A 52 24.28 -6.84 -7.03
CA PHE A 52 24.95 -6.46 -5.79
C PHE A 52 25.07 -4.95 -5.66
N VAL A 53 25.38 -4.26 -6.76
CA VAL A 53 25.43 -2.79 -6.78
C VAL A 53 24.06 -2.21 -6.41
N ALA A 54 22.97 -2.76 -6.98
CA ALA A 54 21.62 -2.29 -6.67
C ALA A 54 21.17 -2.60 -5.23
N LEU A 55 21.69 -3.67 -4.63
CA LEU A 55 21.50 -3.98 -3.21
C LEU A 55 22.24 -2.97 -2.30
N GLU A 56 23.49 -2.66 -2.60
CA GLU A 56 24.30 -1.75 -1.80
C GLU A 56 23.86 -0.30 -1.93
N GLN A 57 23.46 0.12 -3.14
CA GLN A 57 22.95 1.46 -3.38
C GLN A 57 21.52 1.67 -2.90
N GLY A 58 20.81 0.60 -2.52
CA GLY A 58 19.48 0.70 -1.92
C GLY A 58 18.33 0.81 -2.91
N PHE A 59 18.55 0.68 -4.23
CA PHE A 59 17.50 0.79 -5.24
C PHE A 59 16.31 -0.13 -4.98
N TYR A 60 16.55 -1.35 -4.46
CA TYR A 60 15.46 -2.25 -4.11
C TYR A 60 14.65 -1.73 -2.91
N LYS A 61 15.30 -1.12 -1.92
CA LYS A 61 14.62 -0.54 -0.75
C LYS A 61 13.80 0.69 -1.12
N ASP A 62 14.29 1.49 -2.06
CA ASP A 62 13.59 2.67 -2.57
C ASP A 62 12.27 2.28 -3.26
N GLU A 63 12.27 1.14 -3.97
CA GLU A 63 11.07 0.53 -4.58
C GLU A 63 10.23 -0.30 -3.57
N GLY A 64 10.61 -0.31 -2.30
CA GLY A 64 9.91 -1.07 -1.25
C GLY A 64 10.13 -2.59 -1.30
N LEU A 65 11.06 -3.07 -2.11
CA LEU A 65 11.39 -4.49 -2.31
C LEU A 65 12.47 -4.93 -1.31
N GLU A 66 12.27 -6.08 -0.68
CA GLU A 66 13.31 -6.77 0.11
C GLU A 66 13.90 -7.90 -0.72
N VAL A 67 15.10 -7.65 -1.27
CA VAL A 67 15.80 -8.60 -2.13
C VAL A 67 16.90 -9.32 -1.35
N LYS A 68 16.98 -10.65 -1.51
CA LYS A 68 18.05 -11.48 -0.95
C LYS A 68 18.75 -12.28 -2.06
N PRO A 69 20.05 -12.05 -2.30
CA PRO A 69 20.81 -12.82 -3.26
C PRO A 69 21.09 -14.24 -2.72
N VAL A 70 20.77 -15.26 -3.51
CA VAL A 70 21.01 -16.67 -3.18
C VAL A 70 21.96 -17.26 -4.21
N LEU A 71 23.03 -17.90 -3.77
CA LEU A 71 23.93 -18.60 -4.68
C LEU A 71 23.20 -19.84 -5.23
N PHE A 72 23.09 -19.95 -6.55
CA PHE A 72 22.70 -21.21 -7.19
C PHE A 72 23.84 -22.21 -7.00
N SER A 73 23.57 -23.28 -6.25
CA SER A 73 24.48 -24.39 -5.98
C SER A 73 23.93 -25.70 -6.53
#